data_AF-A0A8J7UE27-F1
#
_entry.id   AF-A0A8J7UE27-F1
#
_cell.length_a   1.000
_cell.length_b   1.000
_cell.length_c   1.000
_cell.angle_alpha   90.00
_cell.angle_beta   90.00
_cell.angle_gamma   90.00
#
_symmetry.space_group_name_H-M   'P 1'
#
loop_
_entity.id
_entity.type
_entity.pdbx_description
1 polymer ?
#
loop_
_entity_poly.entity_id
_entity_poly.type
_entity_poly.pdbx_seq_one_letter_code
_entity_poly.pdbx_strand_id
1 'polypeptide(L)'
;MFRLTLISLLPLAFLAGCAGNGGKYFENDGPPSVGGEFKAIMSKDVTIKVEEPHKWANRRYKVMGKYYTPVTGDQPMVQTGTASWYGKQFHGKKTAIGETYDMFSMTAAHPTMELPSFAKVTNLSNGRSVIVRVNDRGPFLGGRIIDMSYAAAVKLGYHNQGTARVKVERITRKQIASGNIPRASDTNTILAVVDNIVAVGSGTAPKKQSAPAVAVKQVVELIDPLADLIEQTQKNAPAESDENYAQAESQAKQKLLELQNAVQNIQVAEQKLEQLKQAQNDLINNTLNNAVPKGWTIQIGSYSSEINANEAAAHAEMMLSKLGKKLPVRVHKDNDKYRVVVGDESNADIARELAQTIGQLLGIQVFCLQL
;
A
#
# COMPACT_ATOMS: atom_id res chain seq x y z
N MET A 1 -34.07 -78.71 11.10
CA MET A 1 -33.34 -77.87 12.09
C MET A 1 -31.86 -78.14 11.86
N PHE A 2 -30.95 -77.28 11.39
CA PHE A 2 -30.83 -75.83 11.22
C PHE A 2 -30.00 -75.57 9.93
N ARG A 3 -30.33 -74.53 9.15
CA ARG A 3 -29.47 -74.01 8.07
C ARG A 3 -28.47 -73.03 8.70
N LEU A 4 -27.17 -73.21 8.46
CA LEU A 4 -26.13 -72.25 8.85
C LEU A 4 -25.71 -71.42 7.63
N THR A 5 -26.13 -70.16 7.61
CA THR A 5 -25.77 -69.18 6.59
C THR A 5 -24.41 -68.57 6.91
N LEU A 6 -23.44 -68.74 6.01
CA LEU A 6 -22.10 -68.13 6.10
C LEU A 6 -22.21 -66.66 5.65
N ILE A 7 -22.16 -65.71 6.59
CA ILE A 7 -22.10 -64.28 6.29
C ILE A 7 -20.63 -63.88 6.17
N SER A 8 -20.20 -63.66 4.92
CA SER A 8 -18.91 -63.05 4.56
C SER A 8 -18.94 -61.57 4.95
N LEU A 9 -18.19 -61.20 5.99
CA LEU A 9 -17.96 -59.82 6.40
C LEU A 9 -16.75 -59.27 5.62
N LEU A 10 -17.02 -58.43 4.61
CA LEU A 10 -16.02 -57.67 3.88
C LEU A 10 -15.46 -56.56 4.80
N PRO A 11 -14.15 -56.43 5.03
CA PRO A 11 -13.62 -55.31 5.80
C PRO A 11 -13.61 -54.06 4.91
N LEU A 12 -14.50 -53.11 5.23
CA LEU A 12 -14.49 -51.76 4.67
C LEU A 12 -13.20 -51.06 5.11
N ALA A 13 -12.21 -51.02 4.23
CA ALA A 13 -11.00 -50.23 4.41
C ALA A 13 -11.39 -48.74 4.40
N PHE A 14 -11.47 -48.13 5.57
CA PHE A 14 -11.52 -46.68 5.72
C PHE A 14 -10.20 -46.10 5.22
N LEU A 15 -10.20 -45.58 4.00
CA LEU A 15 -9.22 -44.62 3.53
C LEU A 15 -9.36 -43.35 4.38
N ALA A 16 -8.56 -43.28 5.45
CA ALA A 16 -8.30 -42.03 6.15
C ALA A 16 -7.52 -41.12 5.19
N GLY A 17 -8.25 -40.31 4.43
CA GLY A 17 -7.67 -39.23 3.62
C GLY A 17 -6.92 -38.28 4.55
N CYS A 18 -5.62 -38.12 4.30
CA CYS A 18 -4.83 -37.07 4.92
C CYS A 18 -5.43 -35.71 4.53
N ALA A 19 -6.15 -35.09 5.46
CA ALA A 19 -6.54 -33.69 5.39
C ALA A 19 -5.26 -32.83 5.41
N GLY A 20 -4.79 -32.45 4.22
CA GLY A 20 -3.75 -31.44 4.07
C GLY A 20 -4.32 -30.09 4.52
N ASN A 21 -3.75 -29.54 5.59
CA ASN A 21 -4.00 -28.18 6.08
C ASN A 21 -3.67 -27.13 5.00
N GLY A 22 -4.60 -26.87 4.09
CA GLY A 22 -4.53 -25.81 3.09
C GLY A 22 -5.46 -24.67 3.44
N GLY A 23 -4.98 -23.69 4.20
CA GLY A 23 -5.74 -22.47 4.53
C GLY A 23 -5.39 -21.89 5.88
N LYS A 24 -4.19 -21.31 6.02
CA LYS A 24 -3.75 -20.61 7.25
C LYS A 24 -2.94 -19.34 7.01
N TYR A 25 -2.80 -18.90 5.76
CA TYR A 25 -1.80 -17.89 5.39
C TYR A 25 -2.03 -16.49 5.98
N PHE A 26 -3.21 -16.17 6.52
CA PHE A 26 -3.48 -14.85 7.14
C PHE A 26 -4.31 -14.91 8.43
N GLU A 27 -4.74 -16.11 8.85
CA GLU A 27 -5.68 -16.29 9.97
C GLU A 27 -5.13 -15.76 11.30
N ASN A 28 -3.81 -15.72 11.44
CA ASN A 28 -3.09 -15.21 12.62
C ASN A 28 -2.16 -14.04 12.28
N ASP A 29 -2.31 -13.42 11.11
CA ASP A 29 -1.45 -12.32 10.66
C ASP A 29 -2.10 -10.95 10.89
N GLY A 30 -1.26 -9.93 11.10
CA GLY A 30 -1.74 -8.58 11.41
C GLY A 30 -0.72 -7.71 12.14
N PRO A 31 -1.13 -6.51 12.57
CA PRO A 31 -0.26 -5.56 13.25
C PRO A 31 0.20 -6.10 14.61
N PRO A 32 1.29 -5.56 15.17
CA PRO A 32 1.77 -5.96 16.49
C PRO A 32 0.74 -5.63 17.57
N SER A 33 0.70 -6.45 18.62
CA SER A 33 -0.26 -6.30 19.74
C SER A 33 0.15 -5.24 20.78
N VAL A 34 1.19 -4.44 20.53
CA VAL A 34 1.85 -3.57 21.53
C VAL A 34 1.96 -2.12 21.04
N GLY A 35 1.43 -1.17 21.82
CA GLY A 35 1.42 0.26 21.48
C GLY A 35 2.59 1.10 22.03
N GLY A 36 3.24 0.66 23.12
CA GLY A 36 4.25 1.47 23.85
C GLY A 36 5.70 1.28 23.39
N GLU A 37 6.20 0.04 23.35
CA GLU A 37 7.56 -0.30 22.85
C GLU A 37 7.76 0.04 21.36
N PHE A 38 6.66 0.06 20.60
CA PHE A 38 6.66 0.27 19.16
C PHE A 38 7.29 1.62 18.76
N LYS A 39 7.03 2.70 19.51
CA LYS A 39 7.52 4.04 19.18
C LYS A 39 9.04 4.18 19.33
N ALA A 40 9.64 3.48 20.30
CA ALA A 40 11.09 3.52 20.53
C ALA A 40 11.87 2.73 19.45
N ILE A 41 11.34 1.58 19.01
CA ILE A 41 11.99 0.74 18.00
C ILE A 41 11.92 1.39 16.60
N MET A 42 10.84 2.14 16.32
CA MET A 42 10.66 2.92 15.09
C MET A 42 11.73 4.01 14.86
N SER A 43 12.52 4.36 15.87
CA SER A 43 13.56 5.40 15.76
C SER A 43 14.86 4.94 15.07
N LYS A 44 15.08 3.63 14.92
CA LYS A 44 16.31 3.11 14.30
C LYS A 44 16.21 3.10 12.78
N ASP A 45 17.03 3.92 12.14
CA ASP A 45 17.24 3.85 10.70
C ASP A 45 18.11 2.64 10.33
N VAL A 46 18.01 2.22 9.08
CA VAL A 46 18.80 1.11 8.57
C VAL A 46 20.27 1.49 8.46
N THR A 47 21.17 0.66 8.97
CA THR A 47 22.62 0.82 8.74
C THR A 47 22.97 0.33 7.34
N ILE A 48 23.37 1.25 6.45
CA ILE A 48 23.74 0.95 5.08
C ILE A 48 25.24 0.60 5.03
N LYS A 49 25.57 -0.55 4.43
CA LYS A 49 26.95 -1.02 4.26
C LYS A 49 27.10 -1.80 2.95
N VAL A 50 28.31 -1.86 2.43
CA VAL A 50 28.62 -2.72 1.28
C VAL A 50 28.65 -4.17 1.78
N GLU A 51 27.92 -5.05 1.11
CA GLU A 51 27.82 -6.47 1.47
C GLU A 51 27.93 -7.34 0.23
N GLU A 52 28.57 -8.51 0.39
CA GLU A 52 28.67 -9.48 -0.69
C GLU A 52 27.33 -10.20 -0.94
N PRO A 53 26.97 -10.50 -2.20
CA PRO A 53 25.75 -11.22 -2.53
C PRO A 53 25.71 -12.62 -1.90
N HIS A 54 24.58 -12.95 -1.31
CA HIS A 54 24.36 -14.27 -0.72
C HIS A 54 24.29 -15.37 -1.79
N LYS A 55 25.22 -16.33 -1.75
CA LYS A 55 25.44 -17.33 -2.81
C LYS A 55 24.22 -18.18 -3.16
N TRP A 56 23.42 -18.57 -2.16
CA TRP A 56 22.27 -19.46 -2.38
C TRP A 56 20.97 -18.71 -2.66
N ALA A 57 20.74 -17.59 -1.98
CA ALA A 57 19.50 -16.83 -2.13
C ALA A 57 19.37 -16.17 -3.52
N ASN A 58 20.49 -15.99 -4.23
CA ASN A 58 20.54 -15.38 -5.57
C ASN A 58 20.48 -16.37 -6.72
N ARG A 59 20.26 -17.67 -6.44
CA ARG A 59 20.04 -18.68 -7.50
C ARG A 59 18.60 -18.60 -8.01
N ARG A 60 18.39 -19.06 -9.25
CA ARG A 60 17.03 -19.27 -9.78
C ARG A 60 16.26 -20.20 -8.84
N TYR A 61 15.03 -19.85 -8.54
CA TYR A 61 14.18 -20.61 -7.62
C TYR A 61 12.75 -20.69 -8.14
N LYS A 62 11.93 -21.55 -7.54
CA LYS A 62 10.54 -21.80 -7.95
C LYS A 62 9.63 -21.65 -6.73
N VAL A 63 8.56 -20.86 -6.88
CA VAL A 63 7.50 -20.70 -5.88
C VAL A 63 6.17 -20.80 -6.61
N MET A 64 5.24 -21.61 -6.08
CA MET A 64 3.87 -21.76 -6.64
C MET A 64 3.87 -22.03 -8.16
N GLY A 65 4.76 -22.91 -8.64
CA GLY A 65 4.82 -23.25 -10.07
C GLY A 65 5.62 -22.26 -10.93
N LYS A 66 5.85 -21.02 -10.48
CA LYS A 66 6.54 -19.96 -11.22
C LYS A 66 8.02 -19.89 -10.90
N TYR A 67 8.85 -19.75 -11.94
CA TYR A 67 10.29 -19.53 -11.80
C TYR A 67 10.61 -18.05 -11.61
N TYR A 68 11.54 -17.77 -10.72
CA TYR A 68 12.09 -16.45 -10.45
C TYR A 68 13.60 -16.50 -10.59
N THR A 69 14.15 -15.56 -11.35
CA THR A 69 15.60 -15.39 -11.55
C THR A 69 16.00 -14.05 -10.95
N PRO A 70 16.74 -14.04 -9.83
CA PRO A 70 17.28 -12.80 -9.27
C PRO A 70 18.19 -12.08 -10.27
N VAL A 71 18.06 -10.76 -10.33
CA VAL A 71 18.94 -9.87 -11.11
C VAL A 71 20.19 -9.63 -10.28
N THR A 72 21.27 -10.32 -10.62
CA THR A 72 22.56 -10.28 -9.91
C THR A 72 23.58 -9.39 -10.62
N GLY A 73 24.74 -9.18 -9.99
CA GLY A 73 25.85 -8.45 -10.61
C GLY A 73 25.78 -6.94 -10.42
N ASP A 74 25.25 -6.51 -9.27
CA ASP A 74 25.13 -5.11 -8.86
C ASP A 74 24.37 -4.18 -9.81
N GLN A 75 23.42 -4.72 -10.57
CA GLN A 75 22.66 -3.95 -11.54
C GLN A 75 21.70 -2.96 -10.87
N PRO A 76 21.52 -1.75 -11.43
CA PRO A 76 20.48 -0.84 -10.99
C PRO A 76 19.10 -1.46 -11.26
N MET A 77 18.13 -1.19 -10.39
CA MET A 77 16.76 -1.66 -10.54
C MET A 77 15.81 -0.55 -10.09
N VAL A 78 14.89 -0.18 -10.98
CA VAL A 78 13.80 0.76 -10.67
C VAL A 78 12.49 0.08 -11.05
N GLN A 79 11.57 -0.01 -10.11
CA GLN A 79 10.26 -0.61 -10.35
C GLN A 79 9.16 0.18 -9.67
N THR A 80 8.08 0.41 -10.39
CA THR A 80 6.87 1.00 -9.83
C THR A 80 5.84 -0.10 -9.71
N GLY A 81 5.45 -0.47 -8.48
CA GLY A 81 4.41 -1.50 -8.22
C GLY A 81 3.64 -1.32 -6.91
N THR A 82 2.73 -2.25 -6.63
CA THR A 82 2.05 -2.30 -5.33
C THR A 82 3.00 -2.86 -4.28
N ALA A 83 3.17 -2.15 -3.17
CA ALA A 83 3.77 -2.66 -1.95
C ALA A 83 2.70 -3.19 -1.01
N SER A 84 3.06 -4.18 -0.20
CA SER A 84 2.32 -4.50 1.02
C SER A 84 3.27 -4.59 2.21
N TRP A 85 2.81 -5.11 3.34
CA TRP A 85 3.67 -5.45 4.45
C TRP A 85 3.32 -6.83 5.03
N TYR A 86 4.29 -7.50 5.63
CA TYR A 86 4.12 -8.85 6.18
C TYR A 86 4.15 -8.80 7.72
N GLY A 87 3.14 -9.40 8.34
CA GLY A 87 2.83 -9.15 9.74
C GLY A 87 3.40 -10.15 10.74
N LYS A 88 2.77 -10.18 11.91
CA LYS A 88 3.19 -10.91 13.12
C LYS A 88 3.50 -12.40 12.87
N GLN A 89 2.84 -13.06 11.92
CA GLN A 89 3.04 -14.50 11.70
C GLN A 89 4.45 -14.86 11.21
N PHE A 90 5.16 -13.90 10.63
CA PHE A 90 6.52 -14.10 10.14
C PHE A 90 7.57 -13.72 11.18
N HIS A 91 7.20 -12.89 12.17
CA HIS A 91 8.13 -12.37 13.16
C HIS A 91 8.86 -13.52 13.87
N GLY A 92 10.18 -13.41 13.99
CA GLY A 92 11.04 -14.44 14.56
C GLY A 92 11.42 -15.59 13.61
N LYS A 93 10.86 -15.66 12.40
CA LYS A 93 11.23 -16.68 11.40
C LYS A 93 12.47 -16.27 10.61
N LYS A 94 13.05 -17.22 9.88
CA LYS A 94 14.22 -17.00 9.03
C LYS A 94 13.84 -16.44 7.67
N THR A 95 14.53 -15.39 7.24
CA THR A 95 14.50 -14.83 5.89
C THR A 95 15.27 -15.72 4.91
N ALA A 96 15.18 -15.44 3.61
CA ALA A 96 15.90 -16.16 2.56
C ALA A 96 17.44 -16.16 2.70
N ILE A 97 18.02 -15.20 3.43
CA ILE A 97 19.46 -15.17 3.74
C ILE A 97 19.79 -15.67 5.16
N GLY A 98 18.82 -16.19 5.90
CA GLY A 98 19.02 -16.78 7.23
C GLY A 98 19.02 -15.78 8.41
N GLU A 99 18.82 -14.49 8.14
CA GLU A 99 18.56 -13.50 9.19
C GLU A 99 17.19 -13.76 9.84
N THR A 100 17.05 -13.49 11.13
CA THR A 100 15.74 -13.54 11.81
C THR A 100 14.93 -12.31 11.43
N TYR A 101 13.72 -12.49 10.90
CA TYR A 101 12.83 -11.39 10.58
C TYR A 101 12.32 -10.72 11.85
N ASP A 102 12.55 -9.42 11.91
CA ASP A 102 11.99 -8.51 12.90
C ASP A 102 11.05 -7.51 12.19
N MET A 103 9.78 -7.51 12.58
CA MET A 103 8.76 -6.65 11.98
C MET A 103 8.95 -5.17 12.32
N PHE A 104 9.76 -4.88 13.34
CA PHE A 104 10.10 -3.53 13.77
C PHE A 104 11.39 -3.01 13.13
N SER A 105 12.11 -3.84 12.39
CA SER A 105 13.34 -3.46 11.68
C SER A 105 13.03 -2.91 10.28
N MET A 106 13.87 -2.03 9.75
CA MET A 106 13.72 -1.43 8.40
C MET A 106 14.14 -2.42 7.30
N THR A 107 13.32 -3.45 7.09
CA THR A 107 13.57 -4.56 6.16
C THR A 107 12.45 -4.75 5.13
N ALA A 108 12.72 -5.49 4.06
CA ALA A 108 11.75 -5.83 3.02
C ALA A 108 12.10 -7.15 2.29
N ALA A 109 11.10 -7.72 1.62
CA ALA A 109 11.23 -8.86 0.72
C ALA A 109 11.02 -8.41 -0.74
N HIS A 110 11.86 -8.91 -1.66
CA HIS A 110 11.69 -8.67 -3.10
C HIS A 110 11.88 -9.98 -3.91
N PRO A 111 11.11 -10.22 -4.99
CA PRO A 111 11.19 -11.50 -5.72
C PRO A 111 12.52 -11.67 -6.46
N THR A 112 13.03 -10.63 -7.09
CA THR A 112 14.17 -10.73 -8.01
C THR A 112 15.32 -9.79 -7.72
N MET A 113 15.31 -9.05 -6.60
CA MET A 113 16.43 -8.17 -6.26
C MET A 113 17.55 -9.05 -5.71
N GLU A 114 18.80 -8.80 -6.07
CA GLU A 114 19.94 -9.49 -5.45
C GLU A 114 19.88 -9.31 -3.92
N LEU A 115 20.18 -10.35 -3.15
CA LEU A 115 20.19 -10.31 -1.68
C LEU A 115 21.61 -10.50 -1.13
N PRO A 116 21.96 -9.85 -0.01
CA PRO A 116 21.23 -8.70 0.54
C PRO A 116 21.31 -7.50 -0.41
N SER A 117 20.41 -6.54 -0.24
CA SER A 117 20.45 -5.26 -0.96
C SER A 117 19.86 -4.16 -0.10
N PHE A 118 20.03 -2.92 -0.54
CA PHE A 118 19.28 -1.79 -0.01
C PHE A 118 18.39 -1.22 -1.11
N ALA A 119 17.25 -0.67 -0.74
CA ALA A 119 16.35 -0.01 -1.66
C ALA A 119 15.75 1.25 -1.03
N LYS A 120 15.72 2.33 -1.80
CA LYS A 120 14.86 3.47 -1.50
C LYS A 120 13.46 3.16 -2.02
N VAL A 121 12.48 3.22 -1.14
CA VAL A 121 11.07 3.00 -1.47
C VAL A 121 10.33 4.30 -1.24
N THR A 122 9.61 4.77 -2.25
CA THR A 122 8.83 6.01 -2.20
C THR A 122 7.36 5.66 -2.34
N ASN A 123 6.54 6.07 -1.38
CA ASN A 123 5.08 6.00 -1.49
C ASN A 123 4.59 7.13 -2.39
N LEU A 124 3.95 6.77 -3.50
CA LEU A 124 3.57 7.71 -4.55
C LEU A 124 2.35 8.56 -4.18
N SER A 125 1.55 8.15 -3.18
CA SER A 125 0.39 8.93 -2.76
C SER A 125 0.75 10.12 -1.86
N ASN A 126 1.85 10.02 -1.10
CA ASN A 126 2.23 11.02 -0.10
C ASN A 126 3.68 11.54 -0.26
N GLY A 127 4.43 11.02 -1.23
CA GLY A 127 5.81 11.42 -1.51
C GLY A 127 6.86 10.98 -0.47
N ARG A 128 6.45 10.28 0.60
CA ARG A 128 7.34 9.82 1.66
C ARG A 128 8.23 8.71 1.14
N SER A 129 9.49 8.68 1.58
CA SER A 129 10.43 7.66 1.18
C SER A 129 11.32 7.19 2.31
N VAL A 130 11.59 5.89 2.32
CA VAL A 130 12.45 5.23 3.32
C VAL A 130 13.50 4.40 2.61
N ILE A 131 14.60 4.11 3.30
CA ILE A 131 15.56 3.09 2.86
C ILE A 131 15.34 1.84 3.70
N VAL A 132 15.29 0.68 3.03
CA VAL A 132 15.17 -0.63 3.67
C VAL A 132 16.29 -1.55 3.23
N ARG A 133 16.65 -2.48 4.12
CA ARG A 133 17.41 -3.68 3.77
C ARG A 133 16.48 -4.70 3.14
N VAL A 134 16.77 -5.10 1.92
CA VAL A 134 16.11 -6.23 1.27
C VAL A 134 16.90 -7.50 1.60
N ASN A 135 16.33 -8.36 2.44
CA ASN A 135 16.96 -9.59 2.93
C ASN A 135 16.12 -10.85 2.69
N ASP A 136 14.92 -10.70 2.15
CA ASP A 136 14.00 -11.83 1.95
C ASP A 136 13.41 -11.90 0.53
N ARG A 137 12.74 -13.02 0.24
CA ARG A 137 12.13 -13.36 -1.04
C ARG A 137 10.60 -13.29 -0.94
N GLY A 138 9.98 -12.75 -1.98
CA GLY A 138 8.54 -12.45 -2.03
C GLY A 138 8.33 -10.98 -2.37
N PRO A 139 7.10 -10.48 -2.49
CA PRO A 139 5.83 -11.21 -2.49
C PRO A 139 5.66 -12.14 -3.70
N PHE A 140 4.86 -13.19 -3.52
CA PHE A 140 4.50 -14.14 -4.58
C PHE A 140 3.03 -14.06 -5.01
N LEU A 141 2.24 -13.28 -4.27
CA LEU A 141 0.80 -13.13 -4.46
C LEU A 141 0.44 -11.69 -4.82
N GLY A 142 -0.62 -11.54 -5.59
CA GLY A 142 -1.26 -10.25 -5.87
C GLY A 142 -0.54 -9.33 -6.86
N GLY A 143 0.53 -9.75 -7.52
CA GLY A 143 1.31 -8.87 -8.42
C GLY A 143 1.98 -7.71 -7.69
N ARG A 144 2.08 -7.79 -6.36
CA ARG A 144 2.89 -6.91 -5.53
C ARG A 144 4.35 -7.07 -5.91
N ILE A 145 5.12 -6.01 -5.73
CA ILE A 145 6.53 -5.97 -6.11
C ILE A 145 7.46 -6.03 -4.90
N ILE A 146 6.97 -5.63 -3.73
CA ILE A 146 7.76 -5.56 -2.51
C ILE A 146 6.85 -5.75 -1.29
N ASP A 147 7.32 -6.49 -0.31
CA ASP A 147 6.67 -6.63 0.99
C ASP A 147 7.57 -5.98 2.03
N MET A 148 7.09 -4.92 2.66
CA MET A 148 7.83 -4.14 3.65
C MET A 148 7.63 -4.74 5.04
N SER A 149 8.56 -4.51 5.96
CA SER A 149 8.27 -4.72 7.38
C SER A 149 7.17 -3.76 7.85
N TYR A 150 6.53 -4.10 8.98
CA TYR A 150 5.52 -3.24 9.59
C TYR A 150 6.08 -1.84 9.91
N ALA A 151 7.29 -1.76 10.48
CA ALA A 151 7.94 -0.48 10.76
C ALA A 151 8.15 0.38 9.50
N ALA A 152 8.61 -0.23 8.40
CA ALA A 152 8.82 0.50 7.16
C ALA A 152 7.49 0.96 6.53
N ALA A 153 6.42 0.17 6.63
CA ALA A 153 5.09 0.57 6.18
C ALA A 153 4.48 1.69 7.03
N VAL A 154 4.76 1.73 8.33
CA VAL A 154 4.38 2.85 9.21
C VAL A 154 5.14 4.12 8.83
N LYS A 155 6.47 4.05 8.62
CA LYS A 155 7.26 5.21 8.15
C LYS A 155 6.83 5.70 6.76
N LEU A 156 6.42 4.80 5.86
CA LEU A 156 5.86 5.18 4.55
C LEU A 156 4.39 5.65 4.60
N GLY A 157 3.73 5.49 5.75
CA GLY A 157 2.36 5.98 5.97
C GLY A 157 1.29 5.18 5.24
N TYR A 158 1.45 3.86 5.09
CA TYR A 158 0.41 3.01 4.49
C TYR A 158 0.02 1.76 5.30
N HIS A 159 0.57 1.56 6.49
CA HIS A 159 0.29 0.38 7.32
C HIS A 159 -1.22 0.11 7.55
N ASN A 160 -2.02 1.15 7.80
CA ASN A 160 -3.47 1.04 8.01
C ASN A 160 -4.23 0.65 6.74
N GLN A 161 -3.70 0.99 5.56
CA GLN A 161 -4.29 0.68 4.26
C GLN A 161 -3.89 -0.72 3.76
N GLY A 162 -2.95 -1.40 4.43
CA GLY A 162 -2.40 -2.70 4.03
C GLY A 162 -1.45 -2.63 2.83
N THR A 163 -1.75 -1.79 1.84
CA THR A 163 -0.99 -1.66 0.60
C THR A 163 -0.80 -0.21 0.15
N ALA A 164 0.19 0.03 -0.69
CA ALA A 164 0.42 1.33 -1.33
C ALA A 164 1.03 1.20 -2.71
N ARG A 165 0.82 2.21 -3.55
CA ARG A 165 1.52 2.34 -4.83
C ARG A 165 2.89 2.96 -4.57
N VAL A 166 3.96 2.23 -4.87
CA VAL A 166 5.33 2.67 -4.57
C VAL A 166 6.23 2.67 -5.81
N LYS A 167 7.28 3.49 -5.74
CA LYS A 167 8.49 3.39 -6.57
C LYS A 167 9.62 2.80 -5.72
N VAL A 168 10.22 1.71 -6.18
CA VAL A 168 11.34 1.00 -5.56
C VAL A 168 12.59 1.23 -6.38
N GLU A 169 13.65 1.70 -5.75
CA GLU A 169 14.93 2.00 -6.38
C GLU A 169 16.04 1.28 -5.60
N ARG A 170 16.65 0.26 -6.23
CA ARG A 170 17.79 -0.44 -5.65
C ARG A 170 18.98 0.53 -5.50
N ILE A 171 19.60 0.50 -4.33
CA ILE A 171 20.86 1.19 -4.05
C ILE A 171 21.99 0.16 -4.26
N THR A 172 22.78 0.37 -5.31
CA THR A 172 23.86 -0.54 -5.71
C THR A 172 25.04 -0.49 -4.74
N ARG A 173 25.83 -1.57 -4.68
CA ARG A 173 27.08 -1.61 -3.89
C ARG A 173 28.04 -0.53 -4.34
N LYS A 174 28.12 -0.24 -5.64
CA LYS A 174 28.90 0.88 -6.18
C LYS A 174 28.43 2.24 -5.65
N GLN A 175 27.12 2.47 -5.54
CA GLN A 175 26.57 3.70 -4.94
C GLN A 175 26.90 3.81 -3.45
N ILE A 176 26.79 2.71 -2.70
CA ILE A 176 27.13 2.70 -1.27
C ILE A 176 28.63 2.96 -1.06
N ALA A 177 29.49 2.28 -1.82
CA ALA A 177 30.95 2.43 -1.73
C ALA A 177 31.42 3.85 -2.07
N SER A 178 30.70 4.55 -2.96
CA SER A 178 30.99 5.94 -3.34
C SER A 178 30.28 6.98 -2.48
N GLY A 179 29.48 6.58 -1.49
CA GLY A 179 28.69 7.49 -0.66
C GLY A 179 27.49 8.14 -1.38
N ASN A 180 27.22 7.78 -2.63
CA ASN A 180 26.12 8.29 -3.45
C ASN A 180 24.79 7.60 -3.10
N ILE A 181 24.39 7.69 -1.84
CA ILE A 181 23.17 7.08 -1.32
C ILE A 181 22.00 8.06 -1.51
N PRO A 182 20.91 7.66 -2.20
CA PRO A 182 19.73 8.51 -2.35
C PRO A 182 19.16 8.92 -0.98
N ARG A 183 18.88 10.21 -0.78
CA ARG A 183 18.31 10.69 0.48
C ARG A 183 16.89 10.14 0.66
N ALA A 184 16.63 9.50 1.80
CA ALA A 184 15.28 9.26 2.28
C ALA A 184 14.67 10.59 2.71
N SER A 185 13.41 10.81 2.36
CA SER A 185 12.69 12.03 2.71
C SER A 185 11.40 11.63 3.39
N ASP A 186 11.27 12.03 4.64
CA ASP A 186 10.03 11.82 5.39
C ASP A 186 8.97 12.89 5.06
N THR A 187 9.34 13.96 4.31
CA THR A 187 8.41 14.97 3.77
C THR A 187 9.00 15.81 2.61
N ASN A 188 8.27 15.91 1.49
CA ASN A 188 8.10 17.05 0.55
C ASN A 188 9.24 17.80 -0.20
N THR A 189 10.55 17.60 -0.04
CA THR A 189 11.44 18.76 -0.33
C THR A 189 12.03 18.97 -1.75
N ILE A 190 12.24 18.00 -2.67
CA ILE A 190 13.28 18.27 -3.73
C ILE A 190 12.92 18.08 -5.22
N LEU A 191 11.88 17.34 -5.64
CA LEU A 191 11.76 17.04 -7.09
C LEU A 191 10.91 17.99 -7.95
N ALA A 192 10.03 18.82 -7.40
CA ALA A 192 9.20 19.74 -8.21
C ALA A 192 9.80 21.14 -8.40
N VAL A 193 10.83 21.49 -7.61
CA VAL A 193 11.49 22.81 -7.65
C VAL A 193 12.44 22.93 -8.85
N VAL A 194 13.01 21.81 -9.32
CA VAL A 194 14.00 21.83 -10.40
C VAL A 194 13.36 22.01 -11.78
N ASP A 195 12.16 21.45 -12.02
CA ASP A 195 11.50 21.54 -13.33
C ASP A 195 10.80 22.90 -13.56
N ASN A 196 10.37 23.59 -12.51
CA ASN A 196 9.66 24.87 -12.63
C ASN A 196 10.59 26.10 -12.76
N ILE A 197 11.86 26.02 -12.31
CA ILE A 197 12.82 27.10 -12.52
C ILE A 197 13.20 27.23 -14.01
N VAL A 198 13.14 26.12 -14.77
CA VAL A 198 13.47 26.09 -16.20
C VAL A 198 12.33 26.65 -17.08
N ALA A 199 11.08 26.62 -16.61
CA ALA A 199 9.92 27.08 -17.37
C ALA A 199 9.66 28.61 -17.29
N VAL A 200 10.30 29.31 -16.35
CA VAL A 200 10.21 30.79 -16.19
C VAL A 200 10.87 31.55 -17.37
N GLY A 201 11.62 30.88 -18.24
CA GLY A 201 12.31 31.50 -19.37
C GLY A 201 11.51 31.71 -20.67
N SER A 202 10.27 31.21 -20.78
CA SER A 202 9.54 31.19 -22.06
C SER A 202 8.12 31.73 -21.91
N GLY A 203 8.00 33.06 -21.91
CA GLY A 203 6.71 33.76 -21.82
C GLY A 203 5.73 33.35 -22.91
N THR A 204 4.58 32.78 -22.51
CA THR A 204 3.32 32.78 -23.26
C THR A 204 2.17 32.49 -22.29
N ALA A 205 1.08 33.27 -22.41
CA ALA A 205 -0.06 33.27 -21.49
C ALA A 205 -0.90 31.96 -21.54
N PRO A 206 -1.38 31.42 -20.40
CA PRO A 206 -2.15 30.18 -20.40
C PRO A 206 -3.65 30.40 -20.62
N LYS A 207 -4.24 29.57 -21.50
CA LYS A 207 -5.69 29.38 -21.67
C LYS A 207 -6.28 28.57 -20.52
N LYS A 208 -7.57 28.81 -20.25
CA LYS A 208 -8.47 28.07 -19.34
C LYS A 208 -8.12 26.59 -19.18
N GLN A 209 -7.52 26.25 -18.04
CA GLN A 209 -7.47 24.91 -17.48
C GLN A 209 -7.83 25.01 -16.00
N SER A 210 -8.68 24.08 -15.54
CA SER A 210 -8.95 23.86 -14.12
C SER A 210 -7.63 23.67 -13.38
N ALA A 211 -7.25 24.64 -12.56
CA ALA A 211 -6.01 24.59 -11.80
C ALA A 211 -6.07 23.42 -10.79
N PRO A 212 -5.02 22.58 -10.69
CA PRO A 212 -4.95 21.52 -9.70
C PRO A 212 -4.70 22.12 -8.31
N ALA A 213 -5.20 21.47 -7.25
CA ALA A 213 -4.99 21.81 -5.83
C ALA A 213 -3.51 22.06 -5.43
N VAL A 214 -2.57 21.62 -6.26
CA VAL A 214 -1.12 21.91 -6.17
C VAL A 214 -0.81 23.41 -6.29
N ALA A 215 -1.56 24.16 -7.10
CA ALA A 215 -1.34 25.60 -7.31
C ALA A 215 -1.72 26.43 -6.08
N VAL A 216 -2.75 26.01 -5.32
CA VAL A 216 -3.23 26.73 -4.13
C VAL A 216 -2.21 26.62 -2.99
N LYS A 217 -1.63 25.43 -2.79
CA LYS A 217 -0.61 25.20 -1.76
C LYS A 217 0.68 25.99 -2.04
N GLN A 218 1.08 26.12 -3.30
CA GLN A 218 2.22 26.94 -3.73
C GLN A 218 1.96 28.44 -3.53
N VAL A 219 0.73 28.91 -3.73
CA VAL A 219 0.35 30.31 -3.45
C VAL A 219 0.34 30.57 -1.94
N VAL A 220 -0.16 29.65 -1.11
CA VAL A 220 -0.15 29.75 0.36
C VAL A 220 1.27 29.92 0.90
N GLU A 221 2.23 29.12 0.42
CA GLU A 221 3.63 29.16 0.88
C GLU A 221 4.40 30.44 0.43
N LEU A 222 3.84 31.22 -0.50
CA LEU A 222 4.42 32.49 -0.98
C LEU A 222 3.78 33.75 -0.36
N ILE A 223 2.67 33.60 0.36
CA ILE A 223 1.97 34.73 1.00
C ILE A 223 2.77 35.30 2.16
N ASP A 224 3.30 34.45 3.05
CA ASP A 224 4.05 34.90 4.22
C ASP A 224 5.39 35.60 3.83
N PRO A 225 6.20 35.06 2.89
CA PRO A 225 7.39 35.77 2.41
C PRO A 225 7.09 37.10 1.70
N LEU A 226 5.94 37.21 1.01
CA LEU A 226 5.52 38.45 0.36
C LEU A 226 5.06 39.50 1.38
N ALA A 227 4.38 39.08 2.44
CA ALA A 227 4.02 39.94 3.58
C ALA A 227 5.28 40.47 4.29
N ASP A 228 6.26 39.59 4.56
CA ASP A 228 7.54 39.96 5.16
C ASP A 228 8.33 40.93 4.28
N LEU A 229 8.31 40.74 2.95
CA LEU A 229 8.99 41.63 2.01
C LEU A 229 8.35 43.03 1.99
N ILE A 230 7.01 43.11 2.01
CA ILE A 230 6.27 44.39 2.11
C ILE A 230 6.63 45.10 3.42
N GLU A 231 6.70 44.38 4.54
CA GLU A 231 7.07 44.97 5.84
C GLU A 231 8.55 45.41 5.89
N GLN A 232 9.46 44.66 5.26
CA GLN A 232 10.88 45.04 5.15
C GLN A 232 11.09 46.26 4.26
N THR A 233 10.34 46.38 3.16
CA THR A 233 10.36 47.59 2.32
C THR A 233 9.83 48.83 3.06
N GLN A 234 8.95 48.64 4.05
CA GLN A 234 8.46 49.73 4.89
C GLN A 234 9.53 50.20 5.89
N LYS A 235 10.31 49.28 6.49
CA LYS A 235 11.39 49.59 7.43
C LYS A 235 12.60 50.28 6.77
N ASN A 236 12.81 50.05 5.48
CA ASN A 236 13.95 50.57 4.72
C ASN A 236 13.60 51.78 3.82
N ALA A 237 12.38 52.32 3.91
CA ALA A 237 11.96 53.46 3.12
C ALA A 237 12.63 54.77 3.60
N PRO A 238 13.09 55.65 2.69
CA PRO A 238 13.66 56.96 3.06
C PRO A 238 12.61 57.84 3.77
N ALA A 239 13.06 58.65 4.74
CA ALA A 239 12.22 59.47 5.62
C ALA A 239 11.38 60.54 4.89
N GLU A 240 11.72 60.86 3.64
CA GLU A 240 10.88 61.58 2.69
C GLU A 240 10.48 60.61 1.58
N SER A 241 9.30 60.01 1.71
CA SER A 241 8.68 59.18 0.67
C SER A 241 7.53 59.95 0.04
N ASP A 242 7.55 60.12 -1.28
CA ASP A 242 6.50 60.81 -2.04
C ASP A 242 5.15 60.07 -1.92
N GLU A 243 4.02 60.79 -2.03
CA GLU A 243 2.64 60.27 -1.96
C GLU A 243 2.40 59.02 -2.84
N ASN A 244 3.15 58.91 -3.94
CA ASN A 244 3.10 57.79 -4.89
C ASN A 244 3.57 56.45 -4.26
N TYR A 245 4.53 56.49 -3.34
CA TYR A 245 5.02 55.29 -2.63
C TYR A 245 3.98 54.77 -1.63
N ALA A 246 3.38 55.68 -0.85
CA ALA A 246 2.32 55.36 0.10
C ALA A 246 1.08 54.78 -0.60
N GLN A 247 0.72 55.29 -1.78
CA GLN A 247 -0.37 54.73 -2.59
C GLN A 247 -0.05 53.33 -3.12
N ALA A 248 1.16 53.10 -3.65
CA ALA A 248 1.58 51.78 -4.14
C ALA A 248 1.60 50.73 -3.02
N GLU A 249 2.05 51.11 -1.82
CA GLU A 249 2.07 50.25 -0.63
C GLU A 249 0.64 49.88 -0.17
N SER A 250 -0.26 50.87 -0.12
CA SER A 250 -1.66 50.65 0.24
C SER A 250 -2.36 49.71 -0.75
N GLN A 251 -2.10 49.86 -2.05
CA GLN A 251 -2.61 48.96 -3.08
C GLN A 251 -2.04 47.54 -2.98
N ALA A 252 -0.75 47.40 -2.63
CA ALA A 252 -0.13 46.09 -2.42
C ALA A 252 -0.74 45.36 -1.21
N LYS A 253 -0.98 46.08 -0.10
CA LYS A 253 -1.63 45.54 1.11
C LYS A 253 -3.08 45.12 0.85
N GLN A 254 -3.85 45.89 0.08
CA GLN A 254 -5.20 45.50 -0.33
C GLN A 254 -5.22 44.23 -1.17
N LYS A 255 -4.34 44.13 -2.18
CA LYS A 255 -4.24 42.92 -3.02
C LYS A 255 -3.80 41.69 -2.23
N LEU A 256 -2.89 41.85 -1.26
CA LEU A 256 -2.48 40.76 -0.37
C LEU A 256 -3.65 40.24 0.47
N LEU A 257 -4.47 41.15 1.01
CA LEU A 257 -5.67 40.79 1.78
C LEU A 257 -6.72 40.07 0.92
N GLU A 258 -6.94 40.53 -0.32
CA GLU A 258 -7.81 39.85 -1.28
C GLU A 258 -7.33 38.43 -1.60
N LEU A 259 -6.02 38.25 -1.78
CA LEU A 259 -5.40 36.95 -2.02
C LEU A 259 -5.54 36.01 -0.81
N GLN A 260 -5.32 36.50 0.41
CA GLN A 260 -5.51 35.73 1.65
C GLN A 260 -6.96 35.24 1.79
N ASN A 261 -7.94 36.12 1.55
CA ASN A 261 -9.35 35.76 1.60
C ASN A 261 -9.73 34.72 0.52
N ALA A 262 -9.20 34.85 -0.70
CA ALA A 262 -9.43 33.89 -1.77
C ALA A 262 -8.87 32.51 -1.44
N VAL A 263 -7.65 32.45 -0.88
CA VAL A 263 -7.02 31.20 -0.44
C VAL A 263 -7.84 30.52 0.65
N GLN A 264 -8.30 31.27 1.65
CA GLN A 264 -9.13 30.74 2.73
C GLN A 264 -10.41 30.08 2.20
N ASN A 265 -11.09 30.73 1.23
CA ASN A 265 -12.30 30.19 0.63
C ASN A 265 -12.06 28.89 -0.15
N ILE A 266 -10.90 28.78 -0.83
CA ILE A 266 -10.53 27.57 -1.56
C ILE A 266 -10.23 26.42 -0.61
N GLN A 267 -9.47 26.65 0.47
CA GLN A 267 -9.18 25.63 1.47
C GLN A 267 -10.46 25.05 2.11
N VAL A 268 -11.43 25.93 2.42
CA VAL A 268 -12.75 25.50 2.94
C VAL A 268 -13.51 24.66 1.90
N ALA A 269 -13.45 25.02 0.63
CA ALA A 269 -14.09 24.25 -0.44
C ALA A 269 -13.44 22.87 -0.64
N GLU A 270 -12.11 22.77 -0.55
CA GLU A 270 -11.37 21.51 -0.62
C GLU A 270 -11.72 20.57 0.54
N GLN A 271 -11.78 21.10 1.77
CA GLN A 271 -12.21 20.32 2.94
C GLN A 271 -13.62 19.78 2.76
N LYS A 272 -14.54 20.61 2.26
CA LYS A 272 -15.93 20.20 2.00
C LYS A 272 -16.01 19.14 0.90
N LEU A 273 -15.19 19.25 -0.14
CA LEU A 273 -15.12 18.25 -1.20
C LEU A 273 -14.62 16.90 -0.67
N GLU A 274 -13.63 16.90 0.21
CA GLU A 274 -13.11 15.67 0.80
C GLU A 274 -14.13 15.01 1.74
N GLN A 275 -14.84 15.81 2.54
CA GLN A 275 -15.96 15.33 3.35
C GLN A 275 -17.06 14.69 2.49
N LEU A 276 -17.39 15.28 1.33
CA LEU A 276 -18.38 14.73 0.41
C LEU A 276 -17.92 13.41 -0.23
N LYS A 277 -16.65 13.30 -0.61
CA LYS A 277 -16.09 12.03 -1.12
C LYS A 277 -16.12 10.94 -0.07
N GLN A 278 -15.76 11.28 1.17
CA GLN A 278 -15.81 10.33 2.28
C GLN A 278 -17.25 9.89 2.55
N ALA A 279 -18.19 10.84 2.65
CA ALA A 279 -19.60 10.54 2.83
C ALA A 279 -20.18 9.69 1.69
N GLN A 280 -19.75 9.94 0.45
CA GLN A 280 -20.14 9.14 -0.72
C GLN A 280 -19.60 7.71 -0.63
N ASN A 281 -18.34 7.53 -0.26
CA ASN A 281 -17.74 6.21 -0.08
C ASN A 281 -18.38 5.44 1.08
N ASP A 282 -18.66 6.11 2.20
CA ASP A 282 -19.34 5.51 3.35
C ASP A 282 -20.76 5.09 2.97
N LEU A 283 -21.47 5.90 2.18
CA LEU A 283 -22.79 5.54 1.65
C LEU A 283 -22.71 4.30 0.74
N ILE A 284 -21.77 4.26 -0.21
CA ILE A 284 -21.57 3.14 -1.14
C ILE A 284 -21.24 1.86 -0.37
N ASN A 285 -20.29 1.92 0.56
CA ASN A 285 -19.86 0.78 1.34
C ASN A 285 -20.97 0.29 2.27
N ASN A 286 -21.69 1.18 2.95
CA ASN A 286 -22.84 0.80 3.77
C ASN A 286 -23.98 0.19 2.94
N THR A 287 -24.23 0.69 1.73
CA THR A 287 -25.27 0.14 0.85
C THR A 287 -24.89 -1.24 0.32
N LEU A 288 -23.62 -1.44 -0.07
CA LEU A 288 -23.13 -2.72 -0.60
C LEU A 288 -22.91 -3.78 0.49
N ASN A 289 -22.48 -3.39 1.68
CA ASN A 289 -22.20 -4.32 2.79
C ASN A 289 -23.47 -4.76 3.53
N ASN A 290 -24.52 -3.92 3.58
CA ASN A 290 -25.80 -4.25 4.22
C ASN A 290 -26.82 -4.90 3.28
N ALA A 291 -26.56 -4.92 1.96
CA ALA A 291 -27.37 -5.69 1.04
C ALA A 291 -27.05 -7.19 1.23
N VAL A 292 -27.92 -7.92 1.94
CA VAL A 292 -27.85 -9.39 2.00
C VAL A 292 -28.17 -9.93 0.59
N PRO A 293 -27.24 -10.66 -0.05
CA PRO A 293 -27.45 -11.14 -1.39
C PRO A 293 -28.50 -12.25 -1.42
N LYS A 294 -29.58 -12.04 -2.17
CA LYS A 294 -30.63 -13.04 -2.36
C LYS A 294 -30.15 -14.09 -3.37
N GLY A 295 -29.52 -15.16 -2.90
CA GLY A 295 -29.03 -16.23 -3.78
C GLY A 295 -27.91 -17.07 -3.17
N TRP A 296 -27.25 -17.84 -4.03
CA TRP A 296 -26.06 -18.62 -3.69
C TRP A 296 -24.80 -17.78 -3.87
N THR A 297 -23.95 -17.75 -2.85
CA THR A 297 -22.67 -17.05 -2.85
C THR A 297 -21.54 -18.01 -2.49
N ILE A 298 -20.31 -17.65 -2.84
CA ILE A 298 -19.12 -18.44 -2.52
C ILE A 298 -18.38 -17.75 -1.38
N GLN A 299 -18.42 -18.33 -0.18
CA GLN A 299 -17.60 -17.90 0.92
C GLN A 299 -16.15 -18.30 0.71
N ILE A 300 -15.26 -17.31 0.72
CA ILE A 300 -13.82 -17.49 0.58
C ILE A 300 -13.07 -17.37 1.91
N GLY A 301 -13.72 -16.88 2.97
CA GLY A 301 -13.13 -16.83 4.30
C GLY A 301 -14.07 -16.31 5.38
N SER A 302 -13.69 -16.55 6.63
CA SER A 302 -14.34 -15.98 7.82
C SER A 302 -13.26 -15.43 8.74
N TYR A 303 -13.43 -14.19 9.19
CA TYR A 303 -12.42 -13.44 9.92
C TYR A 303 -13.02 -12.88 11.21
N SER A 304 -12.25 -12.82 12.28
CA SER A 304 -12.64 -12.14 13.53
C SER A 304 -12.44 -10.62 13.48
N SER A 305 -11.81 -10.13 12.41
CA SER A 305 -11.48 -8.71 12.20
C SER A 305 -12.05 -8.24 10.87
N GLU A 306 -12.74 -7.10 10.89
CA GLU A 306 -13.29 -6.44 9.70
C GLU A 306 -12.20 -6.04 8.71
N ILE A 307 -11.06 -5.58 9.23
CA ILE A 307 -9.91 -5.15 8.42
C ILE A 307 -9.36 -6.33 7.62
N ASN A 308 -9.16 -7.49 8.27
CA ASN A 308 -8.64 -8.69 7.62
C ASN A 308 -9.64 -9.23 6.58
N ALA A 309 -10.94 -9.12 6.86
CA ALA A 309 -11.99 -9.49 5.91
C ALA A 309 -11.96 -8.59 4.67
N ASN A 310 -11.82 -7.27 4.86
CA ASN A 310 -11.73 -6.30 3.76
C ASN A 310 -10.46 -6.50 2.91
N GLU A 311 -9.32 -6.83 3.52
CA GLU A 311 -8.09 -7.16 2.77
C GLU A 311 -8.26 -8.44 1.93
N ALA A 312 -8.89 -9.47 2.49
CA ALA A 312 -9.18 -10.70 1.77
C ALA A 312 -10.18 -10.47 0.62
N ALA A 313 -11.17 -9.59 0.82
CA ALA A 313 -12.12 -9.18 -0.20
C ALA A 313 -11.42 -8.47 -1.37
N ALA A 314 -10.60 -7.46 -1.08
CA ALA A 314 -9.82 -6.73 -2.08
C ALA A 314 -8.86 -7.65 -2.85
N HIS A 315 -8.25 -8.62 -2.16
CA HIS A 315 -7.41 -9.63 -2.81
C HIS A 315 -8.21 -10.51 -3.79
N ALA A 316 -9.41 -10.93 -3.39
CA ALA A 316 -10.29 -11.72 -4.26
C ALA A 316 -10.77 -10.93 -5.48
N GLU A 317 -11.21 -9.68 -5.31
CA GLU A 317 -11.62 -8.80 -6.42
C GLU A 317 -10.52 -8.63 -7.47
N MET A 318 -9.28 -8.43 -7.01
CA MET A 318 -8.13 -8.30 -7.90
C MET A 318 -7.86 -9.60 -8.68
N MET A 319 -7.98 -10.77 -8.05
CA MET A 319 -7.73 -12.06 -8.72
C MET A 319 -8.83 -12.38 -9.74
N LEU A 320 -10.08 -12.05 -9.41
CA LEU A 320 -11.23 -12.22 -10.29
C LEU A 320 -11.15 -11.29 -11.51
N SER A 321 -10.80 -10.02 -11.30
CA SER A 321 -10.65 -9.04 -12.38
C SER A 321 -9.53 -9.37 -13.37
N LYS A 322 -8.41 -9.96 -12.92
CA LYS A 322 -7.32 -10.43 -13.79
C LYS A 322 -7.73 -11.53 -14.76
N LEU A 323 -8.84 -12.22 -14.51
CA LEU A 323 -9.40 -13.26 -15.38
C LEU A 323 -10.64 -12.80 -16.15
N GLY A 324 -10.93 -11.50 -16.14
CA GLY A 324 -12.11 -10.94 -16.82
C GLY A 324 -13.45 -11.29 -16.14
N LYS A 325 -13.41 -11.87 -14.93
CA LYS A 325 -14.61 -12.20 -14.15
C LYS A 325 -14.95 -11.02 -13.25
N LYS A 326 -16.02 -10.28 -13.59
CA LYS A 326 -16.57 -9.21 -12.75
C LYS A 326 -17.60 -9.79 -11.80
N LEU A 327 -17.15 -10.55 -10.81
CA LEU A 327 -18.03 -11.02 -9.74
C LEU A 327 -17.93 -10.03 -8.56
N PRO A 328 -19.07 -9.66 -7.95
CA PRO A 328 -19.05 -8.83 -6.75
C PRO A 328 -18.40 -9.60 -5.60
N VAL A 329 -17.62 -8.90 -4.78
CA VAL A 329 -17.08 -9.44 -3.52
C VAL A 329 -17.60 -8.57 -2.39
N ARG A 330 -18.09 -9.20 -1.33
CA ARG A 330 -18.70 -8.50 -0.19
C ARG A 330 -18.20 -9.06 1.13
N VAL A 331 -18.18 -8.18 2.12
CA VAL A 331 -17.93 -8.53 3.52
C VAL A 331 -19.23 -8.41 4.28
N HIS A 332 -19.70 -9.52 4.83
CA HIS A 332 -20.90 -9.56 5.67
C HIS A 332 -20.52 -9.85 7.11
N LYS A 333 -21.06 -9.04 8.02
CA LYS A 333 -20.98 -9.34 9.45
C LYS A 333 -22.04 -10.38 9.80
N ASP A 334 -21.59 -11.53 10.29
CA ASP A 334 -22.42 -12.62 10.79
C ASP A 334 -22.01 -12.91 12.25
N ASN A 335 -22.84 -12.45 13.19
CA ASN A 335 -22.56 -12.48 14.63
C ASN A 335 -21.19 -11.82 14.95
N ASP A 336 -20.27 -12.59 15.54
CA ASP A 336 -18.93 -12.14 15.95
C ASP A 336 -17.87 -12.27 14.84
N LYS A 337 -18.28 -12.61 13.60
CA LYS A 337 -17.37 -12.87 12.48
C LYS A 337 -17.74 -12.06 11.25
N TYR A 338 -16.74 -11.82 10.42
CA TYR A 338 -16.83 -11.18 9.12
C TYR A 338 -16.60 -12.23 8.04
N ARG A 339 -17.62 -12.53 7.25
CA ARG A 339 -17.55 -13.48 6.12
C ARG A 339 -17.26 -12.73 4.85
N VAL A 340 -16.32 -13.23 4.07
CA VAL A 340 -16.03 -12.71 2.73
C VAL A 340 -16.66 -13.63 1.72
N VAL A 341 -17.55 -13.09 0.89
CA VAL A 341 -18.30 -13.85 -0.10
C VAL A 341 -18.12 -13.25 -1.50
N VAL A 342 -18.22 -14.11 -2.51
CA VAL A 342 -18.04 -13.78 -3.92
C VAL A 342 -19.27 -14.24 -4.70
N GLY A 343 -19.74 -13.40 -5.63
CA GLY A 343 -20.84 -13.70 -6.55
C GLY A 343 -22.23 -13.46 -5.95
N ASP A 344 -23.24 -13.65 -6.81
CA ASP A 344 -24.69 -13.58 -6.55
C ASP A 344 -25.41 -14.55 -7.48
N GLU A 345 -25.12 -15.85 -7.36
CA GLU A 345 -25.64 -16.84 -8.29
C GLU A 345 -27.07 -17.24 -7.92
N SER A 346 -27.97 -17.28 -8.90
CA SER A 346 -29.36 -17.70 -8.69
C SER A 346 -29.54 -19.22 -8.62
N ASN A 347 -28.53 -19.99 -9.03
CA ASN A 347 -28.57 -21.45 -9.12
C ASN A 347 -27.41 -22.11 -8.35
N ALA A 348 -27.72 -23.12 -7.54
CA ALA A 348 -26.78 -23.83 -6.69
C ALA A 348 -25.67 -24.57 -7.48
N ASP A 349 -25.99 -25.13 -8.65
CA ASP A 349 -25.03 -25.90 -9.44
C ASP A 349 -24.00 -24.98 -10.11
N ILE A 350 -24.46 -23.83 -10.60
CA ILE A 350 -23.57 -22.77 -11.13
C ILE A 350 -22.67 -22.25 -10.00
N ALA A 351 -23.22 -22.01 -8.81
CA ALA A 351 -22.43 -21.57 -7.67
C ALA A 351 -21.36 -22.59 -7.24
N ARG A 352 -21.64 -23.90 -7.33
CA ARG A 352 -20.65 -24.96 -7.06
C ARG A 352 -19.53 -25.01 -8.08
N GLU A 353 -19.84 -24.86 -9.37
CA GLU A 353 -18.82 -24.81 -10.43
C GLU A 353 -17.94 -23.55 -10.27
N LEU A 354 -18.57 -22.42 -9.97
CA LEU A 354 -17.88 -21.17 -9.67
C LEU A 354 -16.98 -21.32 -8.43
N ALA A 355 -17.46 -21.99 -7.39
CA ALA A 355 -16.68 -22.28 -6.18
C ALA A 355 -15.43 -23.10 -6.48
N GLN A 356 -15.52 -24.14 -7.32
CA GLN A 356 -14.33 -24.90 -7.72
C GLN A 356 -13.31 -24.02 -8.45
N THR A 357 -13.78 -23.19 -9.38
CA THR A 357 -12.95 -22.25 -10.15
C THR A 357 -12.27 -21.23 -9.24
N ILE A 358 -13.03 -20.61 -8.33
CA ILE A 358 -12.54 -19.59 -7.38
C ILE A 358 -11.57 -20.22 -6.38
N GLY A 359 -11.87 -21.41 -5.86
CA GLY A 359 -10.98 -22.11 -4.92
C GLY A 359 -9.63 -22.47 -5.56
N GLN A 360 -9.63 -22.96 -6.80
CA GLN A 360 -8.40 -23.20 -7.56
C GLN A 360 -7.63 -21.90 -7.84
N LEU A 361 -8.34 -20.84 -8.22
CA LEU A 361 -7.75 -19.52 -8.51
C LEU A 361 -7.06 -18.92 -7.30
N LEU A 362 -7.73 -18.95 -6.15
CA LEU A 362 -7.27 -18.33 -4.92
C LEU A 362 -6.33 -19.27 -4.12
N GLY A 363 -6.28 -20.55 -4.47
CA GLY A 363 -5.48 -21.55 -3.78
C GLY A 363 -5.98 -21.82 -2.35
N ILE A 364 -7.28 -21.64 -2.11
CA ILE A 364 -7.93 -21.77 -0.80
C ILE A 364 -9.19 -22.63 -0.92
N GLN A 365 -9.57 -23.24 0.20
CA GLN A 365 -10.86 -23.90 0.29
C GLN A 365 -11.97 -22.85 0.37
N VAL A 366 -13.03 -23.05 -0.42
CA VAL A 366 -14.20 -22.16 -0.48
C VAL A 366 -15.47 -22.96 -0.26
N PHE A 367 -16.53 -22.28 0.17
CA PHE A 367 -17.82 -22.92 0.50
C PHE A 367 -18.95 -22.22 -0.23
N CYS A 368 -19.84 -22.99 -0.83
CA CYS A 368 -21.08 -22.46 -1.40
C CYS A 368 -22.10 -22.28 -0.27
N LEU A 369 -22.63 -21.07 -0.11
CA LEU A 369 -23.61 -20.72 0.92
C LEU A 369 -24.82 -20.07 0.28
N GLN A 370 -25.99 -20.27 0.88
CA GLN A 370 -27.19 -19.50 0.57
C GLN A 370 -27.37 -18.48 1.70
N LEU A 371 -27.36 -17.20 1.36
CA LEU A 371 -27.51 -16.09 2.31
C LEU A 371 -28.92 -15.51 2.31
#